data_AF-A0A1B1AP72-F1
#
_entry.id   AF-A0A1B1AP72-F1
#
_cell.length_a   1.000
_cell.length_b   1.000
_cell.length_c   1.000
_cell.angle_alpha   90.00
_cell.angle_beta   90.00
_cell.angle_gamma   90.00
#
_symmetry.space_group_name_H-M   'P 1'
#
loop_
_entity.id
_entity.type
_entity.pdbx_description
1 polymer ?
#
loop_
_entity_poly.entity_id
_entity_poly.type
_entity_poly.pdbx_seq_one_letter_code
_entity_poly.pdbx_strand_id
1 'polypeptide(L)'
;MWAVDWAWPTMGAGFIDPALLVVQLIAAGHTPAGAEKWASQLPAWHKAVPGAINAFAAANLRMCSAFAERKPDADWLKAMVEACQSWTDHRGVGAA
;
A
#
# COMPACT_ATOMS: atom_id res chain seq x y z
N MET A 1 12.97 -0.48 20.53
CA MET A 1 11.86 -0.28 19.57
C MET A 1 10.73 -1.19 20.00
N TRP A 2 9.50 -0.68 20.03
CA TRP A 2 8.30 -1.45 20.39
C TRP A 2 7.34 -1.47 19.21
N ALA A 3 6.79 -2.65 18.90
CA ALA A 3 5.65 -2.77 18.00
C ALA A 3 4.37 -2.80 18.85
N VAL A 4 3.40 -1.97 18.48
CA VAL A 4 2.07 -1.90 19.12
C VAL A 4 1.01 -2.37 18.14
N ASP A 5 -0.24 -2.48 18.60
CA ASP A 5 -1.38 -2.92 17.78
C ASP A 5 -1.22 -4.33 17.17
N TRP A 6 -0.59 -5.24 17.92
CA TRP A 6 -0.32 -6.62 17.50
C TRP A 6 -1.46 -7.60 17.85
N ALA A 7 -2.70 -7.12 17.89
CA ALA A 7 -3.84 -7.94 18.29
C ALA A 7 -4.14 -9.05 17.27
N TRP A 8 -3.92 -8.78 15.97
CA TRP A 8 -4.24 -9.69 14.85
C TRP A 8 -3.03 -9.93 13.91
N PRO A 9 -2.00 -10.66 14.35
CA PRO A 9 -0.94 -11.09 13.45
C PRO A 9 -1.49 -12.07 12.41
N THR A 10 -1.09 -11.89 11.16
CA THR A 10 -1.50 -12.75 10.04
C THR A 10 -0.27 -13.29 9.33
N MET A 11 -0.31 -14.56 8.89
CA MET A 11 0.72 -15.08 8.00
C MET A 11 0.49 -14.55 6.58
N GLY A 12 1.48 -13.85 6.04
CA GLY A 12 1.42 -13.25 4.71
C GLY A 12 2.76 -13.30 3.99
N ALA A 13 2.74 -12.90 2.71
CA ALA A 13 3.98 -12.72 1.96
C ALA A 13 4.79 -11.56 2.56
N GLY A 14 6.11 -11.74 2.71
CA GLY A 14 6.95 -10.76 3.41
C GLY A 14 7.02 -9.37 2.77
N PHE A 15 6.55 -9.20 1.53
CA PHE A 15 6.48 -7.89 0.88
C PHE A 15 5.26 -7.08 1.29
N ILE A 16 4.28 -7.67 1.99
CA ILE A 16 3.03 -7.01 2.36
C ILE A 16 3.29 -5.85 3.34
N ASP A 17 4.10 -6.05 4.39
CA ASP A 17 4.36 -4.96 5.35
C ASP A 17 5.09 -3.77 4.70
N PRO A 18 6.14 -3.98 3.88
CA PRO A 18 6.72 -2.89 3.09
C PRO A 18 5.73 -2.21 2.16
N ALA A 19 4.83 -2.96 1.51
CA ALA A 19 3.84 -2.41 0.59
C ALA A 19 2.81 -1.52 1.29
N LEU A 20 2.34 -1.94 2.48
CA LEU A 20 1.50 -1.10 3.33
C LEU A 20 2.23 0.18 3.72
N LEU A 21 3.53 0.10 4.05
CA LEU A 21 4.31 1.29 4.37
C LEU A 21 4.52 2.21 3.16
N VAL A 22 4.65 1.68 1.94
CA VAL A 22 4.68 2.51 0.70
C VAL A 22 3.43 3.38 0.61
N VAL A 23 2.24 2.79 0.81
CA VAL A 23 0.97 3.52 0.77
C VAL A 23 0.92 4.61 1.85
N GLN A 24 1.39 4.30 3.07
CA GLN A 24 1.44 5.27 4.16
C GLN A 24 2.43 6.42 3.90
N LEU A 25 3.58 6.14 3.29
CA LEU A 25 4.55 7.17 2.91
C LEU A 25 3.97 8.11 1.84
N ILE A 26 3.24 7.57 0.87
CA ILE A 26 2.59 8.39 -0.16
C ILE A 26 1.50 9.27 0.46
N ALA A 27 0.69 8.72 1.36
CA ALA A 27 -0.30 9.49 2.10
C ALA A 27 0.32 10.58 3.00
N ALA A 28 1.55 10.38 3.45
CA ALA A 28 2.34 11.38 4.17
C ALA A 28 3.03 12.41 3.25
N GLY A 29 2.81 12.36 1.93
CA GLY A 29 3.30 13.34 0.95
C GLY A 29 4.58 12.95 0.21
N HIS A 30 5.10 11.72 0.39
CA HIS A 30 6.22 11.23 -0.41
C HIS A 30 5.75 10.85 -1.84
N THR A 31 6.65 10.94 -2.81
CA THR A 31 6.35 10.47 -4.18
C THR A 31 6.27 8.94 -4.24
N PRO A 32 5.46 8.34 -5.13
CA PRO A 32 5.41 6.89 -5.29
C PRO A 32 6.78 6.25 -5.56
N ALA A 33 7.57 6.86 -6.44
CA ALA A 33 8.93 6.40 -6.74
C ALA A 33 9.85 6.47 -5.51
N GLY A 34 9.72 7.52 -4.69
CA GLY A 34 10.50 7.68 -3.46
C GLY A 34 10.14 6.66 -2.39
N ALA A 35 8.84 6.43 -2.19
CA ALA A 35 8.33 5.43 -1.26
C ALA A 35 8.74 4.00 -1.66
N GLU A 36 8.61 3.66 -2.95
CA GLU A 36 9.04 2.37 -3.47
C GLU A 36 10.56 2.17 -3.39
N LYS A 37 11.35 3.23 -3.63
CA LYS A 37 12.81 3.20 -3.43
C LYS A 37 13.19 2.96 -1.96
N TRP A 38 12.37 3.39 -1.01
CA TRP A 38 12.58 3.04 0.39
C TRP A 38 12.32 1.55 0.63
N ALA A 39 11.19 1.04 0.16
CA ALA A 39 10.82 -0.37 0.31
C ALA A 39 11.79 -1.33 -0.38
N SER A 40 12.38 -0.91 -1.50
CA SER A 40 13.36 -1.70 -2.24
C SER A 40 14.64 -1.97 -1.46
N GLN A 41 14.90 -1.33 -0.32
CA GLN A 41 16.04 -1.67 0.54
C GLN A 41 15.85 -2.99 1.29
N LEU A 42 14.63 -3.53 1.32
CA LEU A 42 14.27 -4.71 2.11
C LEU A 42 14.41 -6.00 1.30
N PRO A 43 15.05 -7.05 1.84
CA PRO A 43 15.20 -8.33 1.13
C PRO A 43 13.88 -8.96 0.69
N ALA A 44 12.82 -8.78 1.48
CA ALA A 44 11.49 -9.32 1.17
C ALA A 44 10.85 -8.65 -0.05
N TRP A 45 11.19 -7.39 -0.33
CA TRP A 45 10.73 -6.67 -1.53
C TRP A 45 11.37 -7.25 -2.79
N HIS A 46 12.69 -7.42 -2.80
CA HIS A 46 13.42 -7.96 -3.95
C HIS A 46 13.09 -9.42 -4.27
N LYS A 47 12.75 -10.20 -3.25
CA LYS A 47 12.37 -11.62 -3.41
C LYS A 47 10.91 -11.80 -3.84
N ALA A 48 10.12 -10.74 -3.84
CA ALA A 48 8.74 -10.81 -4.27
C ALA A 48 8.66 -11.07 -5.78
N VAL A 49 7.71 -11.89 -6.19
CA VAL A 49 7.35 -12.01 -7.62
C VAL A 49 6.83 -10.63 -8.06
N PRO A 50 7.35 -10.01 -9.13
CA PRO A 50 6.97 -8.65 -9.52
C PRO A 50 5.46 -8.45 -9.68
N GLY A 51 4.76 -9.45 -10.22
CA GLY A 51 3.30 -9.44 -10.37
C GLY A 51 2.53 -9.48 -9.04
N ALA A 52 3.13 -9.97 -7.95
CA ALA A 52 2.47 -10.04 -6.65
C ALA A 52 2.33 -8.67 -5.99
N ILE A 53 3.34 -7.81 -6.12
CA ILE A 53 3.27 -6.42 -5.64
C ILE A 53 2.22 -5.64 -6.45
N ASN A 54 2.21 -5.83 -7.76
CA ASN A 54 1.20 -5.25 -8.65
C ASN A 54 -0.22 -5.67 -8.28
N ALA A 55 -0.44 -6.97 -8.05
CA ALA A 55 -1.73 -7.51 -7.61
C ALA A 55 -2.15 -6.94 -6.25
N PHE A 56 -1.21 -6.83 -5.31
CA PHE A 56 -1.47 -6.24 -4.00
C PHE A 56 -1.84 -4.76 -4.11
N ALA A 57 -1.11 -3.96 -4.90
CA ALA A 57 -1.41 -2.54 -5.09
C ALA A 57 -2.83 -2.33 -5.65
N ALA A 58 -3.20 -3.08 -6.69
CA ALA A 58 -4.56 -3.01 -7.27
C ALA A 58 -5.64 -3.47 -6.28
N ALA A 59 -5.38 -4.53 -5.50
CA ALA A 59 -6.31 -5.00 -4.48
C ALA A 59 -6.49 -3.96 -3.35
N ASN A 60 -5.42 -3.31 -2.92
CA ASN A 60 -5.46 -2.31 -1.87
C ASN A 60 -6.23 -1.06 -2.31
N LEU A 61 -6.04 -0.61 -3.56
CA LEU A 61 -6.86 0.46 -4.14
C LEU A 61 -8.35 0.12 -4.08
N ARG A 62 -8.75 -1.06 -4.58
CA ARG A 62 -10.17 -1.48 -4.53
C ARG A 62 -10.71 -1.52 -3.10
N MET A 63 -9.92 -2.04 -2.15
CA MET A 63 -10.32 -2.10 -0.75
C MET A 63 -10.50 -0.71 -0.13
N CYS A 64 -9.54 0.20 -0.34
CA CYS A 64 -9.62 1.58 0.14
C CYS A 64 -10.82 2.30 -0.47
N SER A 65 -11.09 2.15 -1.77
CA SER A 65 -12.25 2.74 -2.43
C SER A 65 -13.56 2.25 -1.81
N ALA A 66 -13.69 0.93 -1.61
CA ALA A 66 -14.87 0.34 -0.97
C ALA A 66 -15.05 0.82 0.49
N PHE A 67 -13.97 1.09 1.22
CA PHE A 67 -14.06 1.67 2.56
C PHE A 67 -14.47 3.14 2.52
N ALA A 68 -13.92 3.94 1.61
CA ALA A 68 -14.28 5.35 1.43
C ALA A 68 -15.77 5.51 1.05
N GLU A 69 -16.28 4.65 0.17
CA GLU A 69 -17.70 4.63 -0.21
C GLU A 69 -18.62 4.34 0.99
N ARG A 70 -18.22 3.42 1.88
CA ARG A 70 -18.99 3.07 3.08
C ARG A 70 -18.92 4.14 4.18
N LYS A 71 -17.92 5.01 4.15
CA LYS A 71 -17.66 6.04 5.17
C LYS A 71 -17.24 7.36 4.50
N PRO A 72 -18.17 8.04 3.81
CA PRO A 72 -17.85 9.20 2.99
C PRO A 72 -17.31 10.41 3.80
N ASP A 73 -17.63 10.48 5.09
CA ASP A 73 -17.19 11.58 5.97
C ASP A 73 -15.79 11.37 6.56
N ALA A 74 -15.17 10.20 6.32
CA ALA A 74 -13.84 9.89 6.81
C ALA A 74 -12.77 10.35 5.81
N ASP A 75 -12.31 11.59 5.93
CA ASP A 75 -11.33 12.18 5.00
C ASP A 75 -10.02 11.39 4.90
N TRP A 76 -9.60 10.71 5.97
CA TRP A 76 -8.42 9.85 5.94
C TRP A 76 -8.57 8.67 4.96
N LEU A 77 -9.79 8.16 4.73
CA LEU A 77 -10.03 7.12 3.73
C LEU A 77 -9.91 7.66 2.30
N LYS A 78 -10.31 8.92 2.06
CA LYS A 78 -10.12 9.58 0.77
C LYS A 78 -8.63 9.74 0.47
N ALA A 79 -7.85 10.21 1.46
CA ALA A 79 -6.39 10.28 1.36
C ALA A 79 -5.75 8.90 1.06
N MET A 80 -6.33 7.82 1.62
CA MET A 80 -5.85 6.46 1.33
C MET A 80 -6.18 5.98 -0.09
N VAL A 81 -7.34 6.36 -0.62
CA VAL A 81 -7.68 6.11 -2.02
C VAL A 81 -6.70 6.85 -2.93
N GLU A 82 -6.45 8.12 -2.69
CA GLU A 82 -5.50 8.93 -3.47
C GLU A 82 -4.08 8.35 -3.44
N ALA A 83 -3.60 7.94 -2.26
CA ALA A 83 -2.29 7.33 -2.11
C ALA A 83 -2.19 5.98 -2.86
N CYS A 84 -3.21 5.13 -2.72
CA CYS A 84 -3.26 3.86 -3.45
C CYS A 84 -3.30 4.10 -4.96
N GLN A 85 -4.12 5.05 -5.43
CA GLN A 85 -4.26 5.38 -6.84
C GLN A 85 -2.93 5.89 -7.42
N SER A 86 -2.26 6.81 -6.73
CA SER A 86 -0.97 7.33 -7.15
C SER A 86 0.09 6.23 -7.26
N TRP A 87 0.07 5.25 -6.35
CA TRP A 87 0.98 4.12 -6.43
C TRP A 87 0.66 3.16 -7.57
N THR A 88 -0.63 2.84 -7.79
CA THR A 88 -1.04 1.98 -8.91
C THR A 88 -0.74 2.61 -10.26
N ASP A 89 -0.94 3.93 -10.39
CA ASP A 89 -0.60 4.71 -11.59
C ASP A 89 0.91 4.66 -11.85
N HIS A 90 1.73 4.86 -10.81
CA HIS A 90 3.19 4.75 -10.91
C HIS A 90 3.65 3.38 -11.41
N ARG A 91 2.99 2.31 -10.96
CA ARG A 91 3.31 0.93 -11.36
C ARG A 91 2.66 0.53 -12.70
N GLY A 92 1.87 1.40 -13.32
CA GLY A 92 1.17 1.11 -14.57
C GLY A 92 0.12 0.01 -14.46
N VAL A 93 -0.49 -0.15 -13.28
CA VAL A 93 -1.52 -1.17 -13.02
C VAL A 93 -2.87 -0.51 -12.77
N GLY A 94 -3.87 -0.83 -13.58
CA GLY A 94 -5.24 -0.35 -13.37
C GLY A 94 -5.96 -1.15 -12.27
N ALA A 95 -6.97 -0.53 -11.64
CA ALA A 95 -7.99 -1.28 -10.91
C ALA A 95 -8.84 -2.06 -11.93
N ALA A 96 -8.38 -3.26 -12.32
CA ALA A 96 -9.23 -4.21 -13.03
C ALA A 96 -10.38 -4.69 -12.13
#